data_AF-K1UM74-F1
#
_entry.id   AF-K1UM74-F1
#
_cell.length_a   1.000
_cell.length_b   1.000
_cell.length_c   1.000
_cell.angle_alpha   90.00
_cell.angle_beta   90.00
_cell.angle_gamma   90.00
#
_symmetry.space_group_name_H-M   'P 1'
#
loop_
_entity.id
_entity.type
_entity.pdbx_description
1 polymer ?
#
loop_
_entity_poly.entity_id
_entity_poly.type
_entity_poly.pdbx_seq_one_letter_code
_entity_poly.pdbx_strand_id
1 'polypeptide(L)'
;MRTTDTRYFVDPSIATAALSIGPNDLMNDLNTLGLFFETLCVRDLRVFAQALDGNVFHYRDKTGLECDTVVHLRNGDYGLIEIKIGGDKLIEEGAANLKNYRKR
;
A
#
# COMPACT_ATOMS: atom_id res chain seq x y z
N MET A 1 -18.19 5.68 -4.89
CA MET A 1 -17.59 4.34 -5.17
C MET A 1 -16.67 4.48 -6.35
N ARG A 2 -15.39 4.10 -6.21
CA ARG A 2 -14.44 4.11 -7.32
C ARG A 2 -14.52 2.76 -8.02
N THR A 3 -15.05 2.74 -9.25
CA THR A 3 -15.28 1.54 -10.06
C THR A 3 -14.11 1.21 -10.99
N THR A 4 -13.03 2.00 -10.92
CA THR A 4 -11.86 1.91 -11.80
C THR A 4 -10.66 1.43 -11.02
N ASP A 5 -9.89 0.52 -11.62
CA ASP A 5 -8.67 -0.05 -11.03
C ASP A 5 -7.77 1.01 -10.39
N THR A 6 -7.19 0.65 -9.26
CA THR A 6 -6.10 1.42 -8.66
C THR A 6 -4.84 1.23 -9.47
N ARG A 7 -4.28 2.35 -9.94
CA ARG A 7 -3.05 2.39 -10.73
C ARG A 7 -2.02 3.19 -9.95
N TYR A 8 -0.81 2.64 -9.89
CA TYR A 8 0.34 3.30 -9.29
C TYR A 8 1.33 3.70 -10.38
N PHE A 9 2.09 4.76 -10.10
CA PHE A 9 3.28 5.05 -10.88
C PHE A 9 4.30 3.93 -10.70
N VAL A 10 5.00 3.61 -11.79
CA VAL A 10 6.18 2.74 -11.72
C VAL A 10 7.29 3.38 -10.89
N ASP A 11 7.32 4.71 -10.83
CA ASP A 11 8.20 5.49 -9.98
C ASP A 11 7.41 6.69 -9.39
N PRO A 12 7.21 6.75 -8.05
CA PRO A 12 6.57 7.88 -7.40
C PRO A 12 7.24 9.23 -7.67
N SER A 13 8.55 9.24 -8.01
CA SER A 13 9.30 10.46 -8.32
C SER A 13 8.74 11.22 -9.54
N ILE A 14 8.09 10.51 -10.46
CA ILE A 14 7.44 11.10 -11.64
C ILE A 14 6.30 12.01 -11.20
N ALA A 15 5.50 11.56 -10.23
CA ALA A 15 4.38 12.35 -9.71
C ALA A 15 4.87 13.52 -8.83
N THR A 16 5.94 13.35 -8.06
CA THR A 16 6.53 14.48 -7.31
C THR A 16 7.07 15.55 -8.27
N ALA A 17 7.74 15.14 -9.36
CA ALA A 17 8.25 16.05 -10.37
C ALA A 17 7.12 16.78 -11.12
N ALA A 18 6.06 16.05 -11.52
CA ALA A 18 4.91 16.64 -12.21
C ALA A 18 4.16 17.68 -11.36
N LEU A 19 4.13 17.50 -10.04
CA LEU A 19 3.52 18.43 -9.10
C LEU A 19 4.48 19.54 -8.63
N SER A 20 5.75 19.51 -9.04
CA SER A 20 6.79 20.43 -8.58
C SER A 20 6.94 20.49 -7.05
N ILE A 21 6.73 19.36 -6.38
CA ILE A 21 6.86 19.25 -4.92
C ILE A 21 8.23 18.69 -4.53
N GLY A 22 8.82 19.28 -3.49
CA GLY A 22 10.10 18.86 -2.92
C GLY A 22 9.95 18.23 -1.52
N PRO A 23 11.07 17.84 -0.89
CA PRO A 23 11.06 17.25 0.44
C PRO A 23 10.36 18.10 1.50
N ASN A 24 10.55 19.43 1.47
CA ASN A 24 9.91 20.33 2.44
C ASN A 24 8.39 20.35 2.30
N ASP A 25 7.86 20.28 1.09
CA ASP A 25 6.40 20.21 0.86
C ASP A 25 5.84 18.91 1.44
N LEU A 26 6.50 17.79 1.18
CA LEU A 26 6.11 16.47 1.68
C LEU A 26 6.21 16.36 3.20
N MET A 27 7.21 16.99 3.82
CA MET A 27 7.33 17.03 5.29
C MET A 27 6.22 17.86 5.94
N ASN A 28 5.72 18.90 5.24
CA ASN A 28 4.62 19.73 5.72
C ASN A 28 3.23 19.13 5.38
N ASP A 29 3.15 18.17 4.47
CA ASP A 29 1.94 17.42 4.12
C ASP A 29 2.19 15.90 4.19
N LEU A 30 2.11 15.38 5.40
CA LEU A 30 2.32 13.95 5.67
C LEU A 30 1.25 13.05 5.03
N ASN A 31 0.06 13.57 4.72
CA ASN A 31 -0.97 12.78 4.03
C ASN A 31 -0.54 12.52 2.58
N THR A 32 -0.09 13.57 1.88
CA THR A 32 0.45 13.45 0.54
C THR A 32 1.70 12.58 0.52
N LEU A 33 2.63 12.78 1.47
CA LEU A 33 3.78 11.88 1.64
C LEU A 33 3.33 10.42 1.81
N GLY A 34 2.23 10.18 2.52
CA GLY A 34 1.68 8.84 2.76
C GLY A 34 1.29 8.14 1.46
N LEU A 35 0.63 8.86 0.54
CA LEU A 35 0.25 8.34 -0.78
C LEU A 35 1.48 8.00 -1.63
N PHE A 36 2.52 8.85 -1.60
CA PHE A 36 3.78 8.58 -2.30
C PHE A 36 4.53 7.39 -1.69
N PHE A 37 4.56 7.30 -0.37
CA PHE A 37 5.19 6.21 0.36
C PHE A 37 4.49 4.87 0.10
N GLU A 38 3.15 4.85 0.10
CA GLU A 38 2.36 3.67 -0.28
C GLU A 38 2.70 3.21 -1.70
N THR A 39 2.72 4.12 -2.66
CA THR A 39 3.10 3.85 -4.06
C THR A 39 4.51 3.24 -4.14
N LEU A 40 5.46 3.80 -3.38
CA LEU A 40 6.84 3.31 -3.30
C LEU A 40 6.91 1.88 -2.76
N CYS A 41 6.24 1.62 -1.64
CA CYS A 41 6.19 0.29 -1.03
C CYS A 41 5.52 -0.73 -1.97
N VAL A 42 4.43 -0.39 -2.66
CA VAL A 42 3.77 -1.29 -3.60
C VAL A 42 4.70 -1.66 -4.76
N ARG A 43 5.44 -0.68 -5.29
CA ARG A 43 6.45 -0.92 -6.34
C ARG A 43 7.49 -1.95 -5.87
N ASP A 44 8.05 -1.75 -4.69
CA ASP A 44 9.11 -2.60 -4.16
C ASP A 44 8.58 -3.99 -3.78
N LEU A 45 7.38 -4.07 -3.18
CA LEU A 45 6.69 -5.33 -2.90
C LEU A 45 6.47 -6.15 -4.17
N ARG A 46 6.13 -5.53 -5.30
CA ARG A 46 5.98 -6.24 -6.59
C ARG A 46 7.30 -6.85 -7.03
N VAL A 47 8.40 -6.11 -6.91
CA VAL A 47 9.75 -6.62 -7.25
C VAL A 47 10.15 -7.77 -6.33
N PHE A 48 9.91 -7.65 -5.02
CA PHE A 48 10.25 -8.72 -4.06
C PHE A 48 9.36 -9.95 -4.22
N ALA A 49 8.06 -9.77 -4.46
CA ALA A 49 7.13 -10.87 -4.68
C ALA A 49 7.49 -11.67 -5.94
N GLN A 50 7.97 -11.03 -7.00
CA GLN A 50 8.42 -11.72 -8.22
C GLN A 50 9.52 -12.75 -7.94
N ALA A 51 10.46 -12.44 -7.04
CA ALA A 51 11.51 -13.37 -6.62
C ALA A 51 10.96 -14.62 -5.89
N LEU A 52 9.74 -14.52 -5.35
CA LEU A 52 9.01 -15.60 -4.69
C LEU A 52 7.94 -16.24 -5.58
N ASP A 53 7.93 -15.92 -6.88
CA ASP A 53 6.88 -16.32 -7.83
C ASP A 53 5.48 -15.89 -7.37
N GLY A 54 5.43 -14.76 -6.67
CA GLY A 54 4.24 -14.15 -6.10
C GLY A 54 3.73 -12.96 -6.90
N ASN A 55 2.48 -12.59 -6.62
CA ASN A 55 1.83 -11.42 -7.19
C ASN A 55 1.32 -10.49 -6.07
N VAL A 56 1.24 -9.19 -6.37
CA VAL A 56 0.74 -8.18 -5.44
C VAL A 56 -0.53 -7.55 -6.00
N PHE A 57 -1.59 -7.56 -5.21
CA PHE A 57 -2.90 -7.03 -5.57
C PHE A 57 -3.41 -6.03 -4.54
N HIS A 58 -4.46 -5.28 -4.89
CA HIS A 58 -5.28 -4.59 -3.91
C HIS A 58 -6.27 -5.54 -3.27
N TYR A 59 -6.43 -5.44 -1.96
CA TYR A 59 -7.40 -6.25 -1.24
C TYR A 59 -8.67 -5.43 -0.94
N ARG A 60 -9.80 -5.96 -1.40
CA ARG A 60 -11.13 -5.46 -1.05
C ARG A 60 -12.06 -6.65 -0.93
N ASP A 61 -12.78 -6.75 0.18
CA ASP A 61 -13.78 -7.79 0.36
C ASP A 61 -15.22 -7.30 0.14
N LYS A 62 -16.16 -8.25 0.08
CA LYS A 62 -17.59 -7.98 -0.14
C LYS A 62 -18.26 -7.25 1.02
N THR A 63 -17.60 -7.19 2.18
CA THR A 63 -18.09 -6.50 3.38
C THR A 63 -17.61 -5.05 3.44
N GLY A 64 -16.87 -4.58 2.43
CA GLY A 64 -16.37 -3.21 2.34
C GLY A 64 -15.08 -2.98 3.13
N LEU A 65 -14.46 -4.05 3.63
CA LEU A 65 -13.14 -3.98 4.25
C LEU A 65 -12.07 -3.94 3.16
N GLU A 66 -11.18 -2.94 3.26
CA GLU A 66 -10.10 -2.67 2.33
C GLU A 66 -8.76 -2.78 3.07
N CYS A 67 -7.75 -3.33 2.41
CA CYS A 67 -6.38 -3.33 2.88
C CYS A 67 -5.49 -2.87 1.72
N ASP A 68 -4.43 -2.12 2.03
CA ASP A 68 -3.59 -1.48 1.03
C ASP A 68 -3.14 -2.48 -0.05
N THR A 69 -2.55 -3.62 0.37
CA THR A 69 -2.15 -4.70 -0.57
C THR A 69 -2.25 -6.11 0.01
N VAL A 70 -2.27 -7.09 -0.90
CA VAL A 70 -2.08 -8.52 -0.59
C VAL A 70 -0.99 -9.10 -1.48
N VAL A 71 -0.05 -9.83 -0.90
CA VAL A 71 0.88 -10.71 -1.61
C VAL A 71 0.26 -12.10 -1.68
N HIS A 72 0.21 -12.70 -2.85
CA HIS A 72 -0.31 -14.05 -3.06
C HIS A 72 0.72 -14.89 -3.84
N LEU A 73 1.13 -16.00 -3.26
CA LEU A 73 2.10 -16.93 -3.82
C LEU A 73 1.39 -18.04 -4.62
N ARG A 74 2.13 -18.75 -5.50
CA ARG A 74 1.53 -19.84 -6.31
C ARG A 74 1.01 -21.02 -5.50
N ASN A 75 1.58 -21.26 -4.33
CA ASN A 75 1.14 -22.34 -3.43
C ASN A 75 -0.17 -22.00 -2.69
N GLY A 76 -0.73 -20.81 -2.90
CA GLY A 76 -1.97 -20.36 -2.25
C GLY A 76 -1.75 -19.60 -0.94
N ASP A 77 -0.52 -19.51 -0.46
CA ASP A 77 -0.20 -18.67 0.71
C ASP A 77 -0.39 -17.20 0.35
N TYR A 78 -0.94 -16.44 1.29
CA TYR A 78 -1.12 -15.01 1.12
C TYR A 78 -0.84 -14.24 2.41
N GLY A 79 -0.43 -12.98 2.24
CA GLY A 79 -0.19 -12.04 3.32
C GLY A 79 -0.81 -10.69 3.02
N LEU A 80 -1.64 -10.19 3.93
CA LEU A 80 -2.17 -8.83 3.88
C LEU A 80 -1.13 -7.86 4.43
N ILE A 81 -1.00 -6.68 3.80
CA ILE A 81 -0.02 -5.68 4.16
C ILE A 81 -0.69 -4.31 4.21
N GLU A 82 -0.60 -3.67 5.37
CA GLU A 82 -0.91 -2.26 5.59
C GLU A 82 0.38 -1.44 5.55
N ILE A 83 0.35 -0.31 4.84
CA ILE A 83 1.49 0.58 4.66
C ILE A 83 1.21 1.88 5.41
N LYS A 84 2.15 2.29 6.27
CA LYS A 84 2.07 3.52 7.06
C LYS A 84 3.46 4.13 7.15
N ILE A 85 3.56 5.46 7.05
CA ILE A 85 4.84 6.18 7.19
C ILE A 85 5.46 5.94 8.57
N GLY A 86 4.63 5.82 9.60
CA GLY A 86 5.05 5.59 10.97
C GLY A 86 4.06 6.17 11.99
N GLY A 87 4.49 6.23 13.24
CA GLY A 87 3.69 6.73 14.36
C GLY A 87 2.83 5.64 15.01
N ASP A 88 2.95 5.49 16.32
CA ASP A 88 2.35 4.40 17.09
C ASP A 88 0.86 4.24 16.82
N LYS A 89 0.12 5.35 16.79
CA LYS A 89 -1.32 5.33 16.54
C LYS A 89 -1.68 4.71 15.18
N LEU A 90 -1.04 5.17 14.09
CA LEU A 90 -1.35 4.71 12.74
C LEU A 90 -0.92 3.26 12.53
N ILE A 91 0.20 2.86 13.14
CA ILE A 91 0.69 1.49 13.13
C ILE A 91 -0.29 0.56 13.87
N GLU A 92 -0.73 0.94 15.08
CA GLU A 92 -1.68 0.15 15.86
C GLU A 92 -3.05 0.05 15.18
N GLU A 93 -3.53 1.12 14.56
CA GLU A 93 -4.75 1.11 13.76
C GLU A 93 -4.64 0.15 12.55
N GLY A 94 -3.53 0.21 11.81
CA GLY A 94 -3.26 -0.73 10.71
C GLY A 94 -3.17 -2.18 11.19
N ALA A 95 -2.46 -2.43 12.29
CA ALA A 95 -2.34 -3.77 12.88
C ALA A 95 -3.69 -4.30 13.39
N ALA A 96 -4.53 -3.45 13.98
CA ALA A 96 -5.88 -3.80 14.40
C ALA A 96 -6.76 -4.18 13.20
N ASN A 97 -6.67 -3.41 12.10
CA ASN A 97 -7.36 -3.74 10.83
C ASN A 97 -6.91 -5.12 10.31
N LEU A 98 -5.61 -5.39 10.27
CA LEU A 98 -5.08 -6.70 9.85
C LEU A 98 -5.60 -7.86 10.71
N LYS A 99 -5.70 -7.66 12.04
CA LYS A 99 -6.23 -8.68 12.97
C LYS A 99 -7.71 -8.97 12.74
N ASN A 100 -8.49 -8.02 12.23
CA ASN A 100 -9.90 -8.25 11.90
C ASN A 100 -10.05 -9.26 10.76
N TYR A 101 -9.10 -9.31 9.81
CA TYR A 101 -9.10 -10.31 8.73
C TYR A 101 -8.73 -11.72 9.21
N ARG A 102 -7.84 -11.85 10.20
CA ARG A 102 -7.39 -13.15 10.73
C ARG A 102 -8.46 -13.88 11.56
N LYS A 103 -9.47 -13.18 12.05
CA LYS A 103 -10.54 -13.73 12.90
C LYS A 103 -11.70 -14.34 12.10
N ARG A 104 -11.57 -14.46 10.78
CA ARG A 104 -12.53 -15.12 9.89
C ARG A 104 -11.88 -16.37 9.29
#